data_AF-A0A968ITZ0-F1
#
_entry.id   AF-A0A968ITZ0-F1
#
_cell.length_a   1.000
_cell.length_b   1.000
_cell.length_c   1.000
_cell.angle_alpha   90.00
_cell.angle_beta   90.00
_cell.angle_gamma   90.00
#
_symmetry.space_group_name_H-M   'P 1'
#
loop_
_entity.id
_entity.type
_entity.pdbx_description
1 polymer ?
#
loop_
_entity_poly.entity_id
_entity_poly.type
_entity_poly.pdbx_seq_one_letter_code
_entity_poly.pdbx_strand_id
1 'polypeptide(L)'
;MDFVKPFNDDPQFGHLSTPISDSPVVRAFIQNLPAYRPGLSPLLRGLEVGMAHGYFLVGPEVVFGPLRDYPAAANLGGLVTALALVLIGTAALAAHGLVTYGRGGQTEPAVPQSTCAPVPAGLQTAEGWSQFAGGFFLGGAGSAFVAYFLLENFSGIDAILRGFVN
;
A
#
# COMPACT_ATOMS: atom_id res chain seq x y z
N MET A 1 27.55 -24.90 -2.62
CA MET A 1 26.41 -24.14 -3.16
C MET A 1 26.58 -22.72 -2.68
N ASP A 2 26.70 -21.75 -3.59
CA ASP A 2 26.72 -20.35 -3.20
C ASP A 2 25.30 -19.86 -2.93
N PHE A 3 25.10 -19.30 -1.74
CA PHE A 3 23.83 -18.72 -1.30
C PHE A 3 23.59 -17.32 -1.88
N VAL A 4 24.62 -16.69 -2.44
CA VAL A 4 24.58 -15.38 -3.07
C VAL A 4 25.15 -15.51 -4.48
N LYS A 5 24.40 -15.04 -5.47
CA LYS A 5 24.78 -15.09 -6.88
C LYS A 5 24.51 -13.76 -7.57
N PRO A 6 25.13 -13.48 -8.72
CA PRO A 6 24.69 -12.39 -9.58
C PRO A 6 23.19 -12.49 -9.87
N PHE A 7 22.49 -11.36 -9.84
CA PHE A 7 21.07 -11.35 -10.16
C PHE A 7 20.85 -11.76 -11.63
N ASN A 8 19.85 -12.61 -11.88
CA ASN A 8 19.60 -13.21 -13.21
C ASN A 8 20.83 -13.89 -13.83
N ASP A 9 21.77 -14.37 -13.01
CA ASP A 9 23.04 -14.99 -13.43
C ASP A 9 23.92 -14.06 -14.31
N ASP A 10 23.68 -12.75 -14.28
CA ASP A 10 24.45 -11.75 -15.04
C ASP A 10 25.21 -10.80 -14.10
N PRO A 11 26.57 -10.85 -14.09
CA PRO A 11 27.40 -10.05 -13.21
C PRO A 11 27.48 -8.56 -13.59
N GLN A 12 26.92 -8.16 -14.74
CA GLN A 12 26.87 -6.75 -15.16
C GLN A 12 25.73 -5.99 -14.47
N PHE A 13 24.73 -6.70 -13.94
CA PHE A 13 23.68 -6.09 -13.14
C PHE A 13 24.20 -5.74 -11.74
N GLY A 14 23.98 -4.51 -11.31
CA GLY A 14 24.28 -4.03 -9.96
C GLY A 14 23.33 -4.58 -8.88
N HIS A 15 22.97 -5.87 -8.94
CA HIS A 15 22.07 -6.53 -7.99
C HIS A 15 22.52 -7.98 -7.71
N LEU A 16 22.14 -8.51 -6.54
CA LEU A 16 22.49 -9.86 -6.11
C LEU A 16 21.23 -10.69 -5.82
N SER A 17 21.23 -11.93 -6.30
CA SER A 17 20.27 -12.95 -5.90
C SER A 17 20.69 -13.48 -4.52
N THR A 18 19.90 -13.15 -3.50
CA THR A 18 20.13 -13.53 -2.08
C THR A 18 18.89 -14.23 -1.52
N PRO A 19 18.98 -14.91 -0.36
CA PRO A 19 17.81 -15.52 0.27
C PRO A 19 16.69 -14.51 0.62
N ILE A 20 17.04 -13.23 0.80
CA ILE A 20 16.10 -12.16 1.15
C ILE A 20 15.54 -11.47 -0.09
N SER A 21 16.33 -11.30 -1.15
CA SER A 21 15.88 -10.62 -2.37
C SER A 21 15.19 -11.56 -3.36
N ASP A 22 15.61 -12.83 -3.42
CA ASP A 22 15.34 -13.69 -4.56
C ASP A 22 15.17 -15.19 -4.22
N SER A 23 14.79 -15.51 -2.98
CA SER A 23 14.38 -16.88 -2.63
C SER A 23 13.00 -17.24 -3.21
N PRO A 24 12.69 -18.53 -3.41
CA PRO A 24 11.38 -18.96 -3.92
C PRO A 24 10.20 -18.45 -3.07
N VAL A 25 10.37 -18.40 -1.75
CA VAL A 25 9.34 -17.93 -0.81
C VAL A 25 9.13 -16.42 -0.95
N VAL A 26 10.20 -15.63 -0.94
CA VAL A 26 10.09 -14.17 -1.11
C VAL A 26 9.52 -13.83 -2.47
N ARG A 27 10.00 -14.49 -3.53
CA ARG A 27 9.52 -14.27 -4.88
C ARG A 27 8.02 -14.55 -4.98
N ALA A 28 7.55 -15.69 -4.45
CA ALA A 28 6.14 -16.01 -4.41
C ALA A 28 5.33 -14.99 -3.60
N PHE A 29 5.83 -14.52 -2.47
CA PHE A 29 5.15 -13.53 -1.64
C PHE A 29 5.05 -12.16 -2.36
N ILE A 30 6.19 -11.60 -2.79
CA ILE A 30 6.27 -10.27 -3.41
C ILE A 30 5.49 -10.23 -4.73
N GLN A 31 5.60 -11.26 -5.57
CA GLN A 31 4.87 -11.29 -6.85
C GLN A 31 3.35 -11.37 -6.67
N ASN A 32 2.85 -11.82 -5.52
CA ASN A 32 1.42 -11.87 -5.23
C ASN A 32 0.87 -10.64 -4.49
N LEU A 33 1.75 -9.71 -4.07
CA LEU A 33 1.33 -8.43 -3.53
C LEU A 33 0.61 -7.59 -4.59
N PRO A 34 -0.37 -6.76 -4.21
CA PRO A 34 -1.17 -5.98 -5.16
C PRO A 34 -0.33 -5.10 -6.10
N ALA A 35 0.81 -4.60 -5.63
CA ALA A 35 1.73 -3.81 -6.45
C ALA A 35 2.29 -4.58 -7.66
N TYR A 36 2.49 -5.90 -7.54
CA TYR A 36 3.17 -6.74 -8.54
C TYR A 36 2.30 -7.85 -9.13
N ARG A 37 1.15 -8.17 -8.52
CA ARG A 37 0.26 -9.27 -8.92
C ARG A 37 -0.09 -9.20 -10.41
N PRO A 38 0.16 -10.22 -11.24
CA PRO A 38 -0.15 -10.16 -12.66
C PRO A 38 -1.66 -10.06 -12.89
N GLY A 39 -2.06 -9.37 -13.98
CA GLY A 39 -3.47 -9.29 -14.40
C GLY A 39 -4.35 -8.29 -13.66
N LEU A 40 -3.87 -7.60 -12.61
CA LEU A 40 -4.65 -6.54 -11.95
C LEU A 40 -4.60 -5.22 -12.71
N SER A 41 -5.75 -4.55 -12.82
CA SER A 41 -5.86 -3.17 -13.30
C SER A 41 -5.20 -2.21 -12.30
N PRO A 42 -4.62 -1.07 -12.75
CA PRO A 42 -3.99 -0.11 -11.85
C PRO A 42 -4.91 0.39 -10.73
N LEU A 43 -6.20 0.57 -11.02
CA LEU A 43 -7.22 0.93 -10.05
C LEU A 43 -7.34 -0.10 -8.90
N LEU A 44 -7.45 -1.40 -9.23
CA LEU A 44 -7.59 -2.46 -8.21
C LEU A 44 -6.32 -2.60 -7.36
N ARG A 45 -5.13 -2.38 -7.96
CA ARG A 45 -3.88 -2.34 -7.21
C ARG A 45 -3.89 -1.21 -6.19
N GLY A 46 -4.25 0.00 -6.65
CA GLY A 46 -4.39 1.17 -5.80
C GLY A 46 -5.39 0.92 -4.67
N LEU A 47 -6.53 0.30 -4.98
CA LEU A 47 -7.57 -0.02 -4.01
C LEU A 47 -7.07 -0.94 -2.89
N GLU A 48 -6.47 -2.08 -3.23
CA GLU A 48 -5.98 -3.05 -2.22
C GLU A 48 -4.84 -2.44 -1.38
N VAL A 49 -3.93 -1.67 -2.01
CA VAL A 49 -2.87 -0.93 -1.30
C VAL A 49 -3.47 0.12 -0.37
N GLY A 50 -4.42 0.92 -0.86
CA GLY A 50 -5.11 1.93 -0.07
C GLY A 50 -5.84 1.32 1.11
N MET A 51 -6.58 0.22 0.91
CA MET A 51 -7.29 -0.49 1.96
C MET A 51 -6.36 -0.97 3.09
N ALA A 52 -5.20 -1.53 2.73
CA ALA A 52 -4.23 -1.94 3.73
C ALA A 52 -3.68 -0.75 4.53
N HIS A 53 -3.34 0.35 3.85
CA HIS A 53 -2.70 1.50 4.49
C HIS A 53 -3.68 2.35 5.31
N GLY A 54 -4.87 2.65 4.80
CA GLY A 54 -5.87 3.43 5.53
C GLY A 54 -6.32 2.74 6.81
N TYR A 55 -6.39 1.41 6.81
CA TYR A 55 -6.77 0.64 8.00
C TYR A 55 -5.79 0.83 9.16
N PHE A 56 -4.48 0.63 8.95
CA PHE A 56 -3.53 0.70 10.04
C PHE A 56 -3.19 2.14 10.46
N LEU A 57 -3.33 3.13 9.55
CA LEU A 57 -2.98 4.52 9.83
C LEU A 57 -3.83 5.16 10.93
N VAL A 58 -5.02 4.63 11.20
CA VAL A 58 -5.86 5.07 12.32
C VAL A 58 -5.22 4.74 13.68
N GLY A 59 -4.58 3.58 13.79
CA GLY A 59 -4.11 3.02 15.06
C GLY A 59 -3.11 3.89 15.84
N PRO A 60 -2.00 4.35 15.22
CA PRO A 60 -0.98 5.14 15.92
C PRO A 60 -1.53 6.38 16.61
N GLU A 61 -2.45 7.10 15.98
CA GLU A 61 -3.02 8.34 16.52
C GLU A 61 -4.02 8.06 17.65
N VAL A 62 -4.77 6.95 17.59
CA VAL A 62 -5.66 6.55 18.69
C VAL A 62 -4.87 6.22 19.96
N VAL A 63 -3.69 5.60 19.83
CA VAL A 63 -2.88 5.15 20.96
C VAL A 63 -1.91 6.23 21.45
N PHE A 64 -1.25 6.94 20.52
CA PHE A 64 -0.15 7.87 20.82
C PHE A 64 -0.46 9.32 20.47
N GLY A 65 -1.61 9.59 19.87
CA GLY A 65 -2.00 10.94 19.46
C GLY A 65 -2.38 11.85 20.63
N PRO A 66 -2.53 13.16 20.37
CA PRO A 66 -2.86 14.16 21.38
C PRO A 66 -4.25 13.95 22.01
N LEU A 67 -5.15 13.27 21.30
CA LEU A 67 -6.52 12.99 21.77
C LEU A 67 -6.65 11.66 22.50
N ARG A 68 -5.56 10.91 22.70
CA ARG A 68 -5.57 9.58 23.34
C ARG A 68 -6.18 9.57 24.75
N ASP A 69 -6.01 10.67 25.48
CA ASP A 69 -6.53 10.81 26.86
C ASP A 69 -7.97 11.37 26.89
N TYR A 70 -8.60 11.58 25.72
CA TYR A 70 -9.97 12.05 25.57
C TYR A 70 -10.84 10.98 24.87
N PRO A 71 -11.48 10.07 25.63
CA PRO A 71 -12.15 8.87 25.09
C PRO A 71 -13.23 9.18 24.04
N ALA A 72 -13.93 10.30 24.16
CA ALA A 72 -15.01 10.67 23.26
C ALA A 72 -14.54 11.10 21.85
N ALA A 73 -13.25 11.41 21.66
CA ALA A 73 -12.74 11.78 20.33
C ALA A 73 -11.39 11.15 19.96
N ALA A 74 -10.83 10.24 20.75
CA ALA A 74 -9.59 9.53 20.42
C ALA A 74 -9.70 8.82 19.05
N ASN A 75 -10.79 8.07 18.84
CA ASN A 75 -11.06 7.38 17.58
C ASN A 75 -11.27 8.35 16.41
N LEU A 76 -12.00 9.45 16.65
CA LEU A 76 -12.26 10.48 15.65
C LEU A 76 -10.97 11.19 15.22
N GLY A 77 -10.08 11.48 16.17
CA GLY A 77 -8.74 12.00 15.91
C GLY A 77 -7.95 11.08 14.98
N GLY A 78 -7.95 9.77 15.28
CA GLY A 78 -7.33 8.76 14.43
C GLY A 78 -7.89 8.71 13.02
N LEU A 79 -9.21 8.78 12.86
CA LEU A 79 -9.86 8.83 11.56
C LEU A 79 -9.43 10.07 10.76
N VAL A 80 -9.48 11.25 11.36
CA VAL A 80 -9.14 12.51 10.68
C VAL A 80 -7.67 12.52 10.25
N THR A 81 -6.77 12.06 11.13
CA THR A 81 -5.35 11.95 10.82
C THR A 81 -5.09 10.95 9.69
N ALA A 82 -5.74 9.79 9.71
CA ALA A 82 -5.62 8.82 8.62
C ALA A 82 -6.13 9.37 7.28
N LEU A 83 -7.28 10.06 7.27
CA LEU A 83 -7.83 10.70 6.06
C LEU A 83 -6.90 11.79 5.51
N ALA A 84 -6.33 12.61 6.39
CA ALA A 84 -5.37 13.64 6.00
C ALA A 84 -4.11 13.01 5.35
N LEU A 85 -3.57 11.96 5.95
CA LEU A 85 -2.41 11.23 5.38
C LEU A 85 -2.74 10.56 4.06
N VAL A 86 -3.92 9.95 3.92
CA VAL A 86 -4.37 9.35 2.65
C VAL A 86 -4.53 10.43 1.57
N LEU A 87 -5.09 11.59 1.89
CA LEU A 87 -5.20 12.72 0.95
C LEU A 87 -3.83 13.25 0.51
N ILE A 88 -2.91 13.45 1.46
CA ILE A 88 -1.53 13.88 1.16
C ILE A 88 -0.82 12.83 0.29
N GLY A 89 -0.94 11.55 0.64
CA GLY A 89 -0.37 10.44 -0.15
C GLY A 89 -0.96 10.37 -1.56
N THR A 90 -2.27 10.57 -1.70
CA THR A 90 -2.95 10.62 -3.00
C THR A 90 -2.44 11.78 -3.85
N ALA A 91 -2.30 12.98 -3.27
CA ALA A 91 -1.76 14.14 -3.96
C ALA A 91 -0.31 13.93 -4.39
N ALA A 92 0.52 13.33 -3.53
CA ALA A 92 1.90 12.99 -3.84
C ALA A 92 1.99 11.95 -4.98
N LEU A 93 1.15 10.92 -4.95
CA LEU A 93 1.05 9.93 -6.03
C LEU A 93 0.63 10.59 -7.34
N ALA A 94 -0.41 11.44 -7.33
CA ALA A 94 -0.84 12.16 -8.52
C ALA A 94 0.27 13.06 -9.09
N ALA A 95 0.96 13.81 -8.22
CA ALA A 95 2.09 14.64 -8.62
C ALA A 95 3.23 13.82 -9.24
N HIS A 96 3.55 12.65 -8.67
CA HIS A 96 4.53 11.72 -9.24
C HIS A 96 4.12 11.27 -10.64
N GLY A 97 2.87 10.84 -10.83
CA GLY A 97 2.38 10.41 -12.15
C GLY A 97 2.47 11.50 -13.21
N LEU A 98 2.15 12.74 -12.83
CA LEU A 98 2.23 13.90 -13.72
C LEU A 98 3.68 14.26 -14.09
N VAL A 99 4.60 14.24 -13.12
CA VAL A 99 5.99 14.65 -13.36
C VAL A 99 6.78 13.56 -14.08
N THR A 100 6.60 12.29 -13.71
CA THR A 100 7.36 11.17 -14.26
C THR A 100 6.83 10.72 -15.62
N TYR A 101 5.51 10.72 -15.83
CA TYR A 101 4.90 10.18 -17.06
C TYR A 101 4.12 11.22 -17.89
N GLY A 102 3.87 12.43 -17.36
CA GLY A 102 3.01 13.43 -18.00
C GLY A 102 3.68 14.31 -19.07
N ARG A 103 5.02 14.37 -19.12
CA ARG A 103 5.74 15.10 -20.18
C ARG A 103 5.97 14.20 -21.41
N GLY A 104 4.93 14.11 -22.25
CA GLY A 104 5.04 13.79 -23.66
C GLY A 104 5.72 12.47 -24.02
N GLY A 105 5.01 11.35 -23.84
CA GLY A 105 5.18 10.12 -24.63
C GLY A 105 6.50 9.35 -24.53
N GLN A 106 7.49 9.84 -23.77
CA GLN A 106 8.67 9.07 -23.46
C GLN A 106 8.30 8.08 -22.36
N THR A 107 7.97 6.86 -22.77
CA THR A 107 8.13 5.70 -21.91
C THR A 107 9.60 5.73 -21.47
N GLU A 108 9.86 6.24 -20.26
CA GLU A 108 11.16 6.06 -19.60
C GLU A 108 11.58 4.60 -19.80
N PRO A 109 12.87 4.32 -20.10
CA PRO A 109 13.33 2.95 -20.28
C PRO A 109 12.83 2.13 -19.10
N ALA A 110 12.22 0.98 -19.39
CA ALA A 110 11.59 0.13 -18.39
C ALA A 110 12.50 0.06 -17.16
N VAL A 111 11.98 0.50 -16.01
CA VAL A 111 12.74 0.55 -14.75
C VAL A 111 13.49 -0.78 -14.63
N PRO A 112 14.84 -0.77 -14.61
CA PRO A 112 15.62 -1.98 -14.58
C PRO A 112 15.10 -2.85 -13.43
N GLN A 113 14.92 -4.14 -13.69
CA GLN A 113 14.37 -5.06 -12.72
C GLN A 113 15.27 -5.07 -11.47
N SER A 114 14.87 -4.30 -10.46
CA SER A 114 15.61 -4.09 -9.21
C SER A 114 15.14 -5.04 -8.11
N THR A 115 14.12 -5.83 -8.39
CA THR A 115 13.53 -6.79 -7.44
C THR A 115 13.15 -8.09 -8.15
N CYS A 116 12.85 -9.13 -7.37
CA CYS A 116 12.39 -10.42 -7.88
C CYS A 116 11.00 -10.36 -8.57
N ALA A 117 10.34 -9.20 -8.60
CA ALA A 117 9.07 -8.98 -9.29
C ALA A 117 9.18 -7.83 -10.31
N PRO A 118 8.79 -8.04 -11.58
CA PRO A 118 8.79 -6.97 -12.56
C PRO A 118 7.71 -5.93 -12.24
N VAL A 119 8.01 -4.65 -12.52
CA VAL A 119 7.02 -3.57 -12.40
C VAL A 119 5.95 -3.78 -13.48
N PRO A 120 4.65 -3.78 -13.14
CA PRO A 120 3.59 -3.92 -14.13
C PRO A 120 3.61 -2.78 -15.16
N ALA A 121 3.56 -3.12 -16.45
CA ALA A 121 3.54 -2.14 -17.55
C ALA A 121 2.41 -1.10 -17.41
N GLY A 122 1.26 -1.51 -16.83
CA GLY A 122 0.14 -0.61 -16.57
C GLY A 122 0.46 0.55 -15.63
N LEU A 123 1.47 0.42 -14.74
CA LEU A 123 1.89 1.49 -13.82
C LEU A 123 2.97 2.41 -14.43
N GLN A 124 3.50 2.10 -15.61
CA GLN A 124 4.52 2.91 -16.29
C GLN A 124 3.89 3.94 -17.25
N THR A 125 2.64 4.34 -16.97
CA THR A 125 1.88 5.30 -17.78
C THR A 125 1.20 6.33 -16.88
N ALA A 126 1.05 7.56 -17.36
CA ALA A 126 0.36 8.62 -16.61
C ALA A 126 -1.08 8.24 -16.27
N GLU A 127 -1.79 7.62 -17.23
CA GLU A 127 -3.17 7.17 -17.05
C GLU A 127 -3.29 6.06 -16.00
N GLY A 128 -2.45 5.03 -16.10
CA GLY A 128 -2.47 3.95 -15.11
C GLY A 128 -2.05 4.42 -13.72
N TRP A 129 -1.13 5.38 -13.63
CA TRP A 129 -0.75 5.97 -12.34
C TRP A 129 -1.87 6.85 -11.74
N SER A 130 -2.61 7.57 -12.57
CA SER A 130 -3.82 8.31 -12.17
C SER A 130 -4.89 7.36 -11.59
N GLN A 131 -5.15 6.24 -12.28
CA GLN A 131 -6.07 5.20 -11.80
C GLN A 131 -5.61 4.58 -10.48
N PHE A 132 -4.30 4.33 -10.33
CA PHE A 132 -3.72 3.84 -9.09
C PHE A 132 -3.93 4.84 -7.93
N ALA A 133 -3.66 6.12 -8.15
CA ALA A 133 -3.88 7.16 -7.14
C ALA A 133 -5.36 7.26 -6.73
N GLY A 134 -6.29 7.19 -7.68
CA GLY A 134 -7.72 7.13 -7.40
C GLY A 134 -8.12 5.91 -6.56
N GLY A 135 -7.59 4.73 -6.91
CA GLY A 135 -7.79 3.51 -6.13
C GLY A 135 -7.25 3.64 -4.70
N PHE A 136 -6.06 4.20 -4.54
CA PHE A 136 -5.42 4.43 -3.24
C PHE A 136 -6.29 5.33 -2.35
N PHE A 137 -6.85 6.41 -2.90
CA PHE A 137 -7.74 7.29 -2.16
C PHE A 137 -9.01 6.57 -1.70
N LEU A 138 -9.71 5.89 -2.61
CA LEU A 138 -10.96 5.19 -2.31
C LEU A 138 -10.74 4.09 -1.26
N GLY A 139 -9.69 3.28 -1.45
CA GLY A 139 -9.34 2.20 -0.52
C GLY A 139 -8.87 2.73 0.83
N GLY A 140 -8.03 3.78 0.83
CA GLY A 140 -7.51 4.41 2.03
C GLY A 140 -8.59 5.06 2.87
N ALA A 141 -9.45 5.87 2.26
CA ALA A 141 -10.56 6.49 2.97
C ALA A 141 -11.55 5.43 3.48
N GLY A 142 -11.96 4.49 2.63
CA GLY A 142 -12.92 3.44 3.00
C GLY A 142 -12.44 2.59 4.17
N SER A 143 -11.19 2.14 4.13
CA SER A 143 -10.60 1.32 5.21
C SER A 143 -10.35 2.11 6.50
N ALA A 144 -10.02 3.40 6.42
CA ALA A 144 -9.92 4.26 7.60
C ALA A 144 -11.28 4.37 8.32
N PHE A 145 -12.38 4.52 7.56
CA PHE A 145 -13.73 4.48 8.13
C PHE A 145 -14.08 3.11 8.73
N VAL A 146 -13.65 2.01 8.11
CA VAL A 146 -13.84 0.66 8.67
C VAL A 146 -13.08 0.52 10.00
N ALA A 147 -11.81 0.92 10.06
CA ALA A 147 -11.02 0.88 11.29
C ALA A 147 -11.65 1.74 12.40
N TYR A 148 -12.07 2.96 12.06
CA TYR A 148 -12.81 3.83 12.99
C TYR A 148 -14.09 3.18 13.49
N PHE A 149 -14.90 2.61 12.59
CA PHE A 149 -16.16 1.95 12.96
C PHE A 149 -15.93 0.77 13.91
N LEU A 150 -14.89 -0.04 13.67
CA LEU A 150 -14.53 -1.15 14.55
C LEU A 150 -14.06 -0.66 15.93
N LEU A 151 -13.28 0.42 15.98
CA LEU A 151 -12.82 0.99 17.25
C LEU A 151 -13.94 1.66 18.04
N GLU A 152 -14.88 2.32 17.37
CA GLU A 152 -16.03 2.96 18.01
C GLU A 152 -17.00 1.92 18.60
N ASN A 153 -17.13 0.76 17.94
CA ASN A 153 -17.96 -0.35 18.39
C ASN A 153 -17.16 -1.44 19.13
N PHE A 154 -16.00 -1.09 19.67
CA PHE A 154 -15.07 -2.06 20.26
C PHE A 154 -15.70 -2.90 21.37
N SER A 155 -16.52 -2.29 22.23
CA SER A 155 -17.22 -3.01 23.32
C SER A 155 -18.22 -4.05 22.81
N GLY A 156 -18.96 -3.73 21.74
CA GLY A 156 -19.88 -4.66 21.09
C GLY A 156 -19.14 -5.82 20.42
N ILE A 157 -18.03 -5.52 19.75
CA ILE A 157 -17.17 -6.53 19.11
C ILE A 157 -16.54 -7.44 20.18
N ASP A 158 -16.02 -6.88 21.27
CA ASP A 158 -15.47 -7.67 22.39
C ASP A 158 -16.53 -8.60 23.00
N ALA A 159 -17.77 -8.11 23.18
CA ALA A 159 -18.87 -8.93 23.68
C ALA A 159 -19.22 -10.10 22.72
N ILE A 160 -19.25 -9.83 21.40
CA ILE A 160 -19.50 -10.87 20.38
C ILE A 160 -18.38 -11.92 20.41
N LEU A 161 -17.12 -11.48 20.40
CA LEU A 161 -15.96 -12.37 20.33
C LEU A 161 -15.77 -13.20 21.62
N ARG A 162 -16.30 -12.73 22.76
CA ARG A 162 -16.30 -13.47 24.03
C ARG A 162 -17.56 -14.31 24.27
N GLY A 163 -18.54 -14.26 23.37
CA GLY A 163 -19.80 -15.00 23.51
C GLY A 163 -20.73 -14.46 24.61
N PHE A 164 -20.64 -13.17 24.94
CA PHE A 164 -21.54 -12.52 25.90
C PHE A 164 -22.89 -12.11 25.29
N VAL A 165 -23.01 -12.12 23.97
CA VAL A 165 -24.25 -11.85 23.25
C VAL A 165 -24.92 -13.20 22.94
N ASN A 166 -25.88 -13.60 23.77
CA ASN A 166 -26.75 -14.78 23.57
C ASN A 166 -28.21 -14.34 23.55
#